data_AF-A0A5E6ULL2-F1
#
_entry.id   AF-A0A5E6ULL2-F1
#
_cell.length_a   1.000
_cell.length_b   1.000
_cell.length_c   1.000
_cell.angle_alpha   90.00
_cell.angle_beta   90.00
_cell.angle_gamma   90.00
#
_symmetry.space_group_name_H-M   'P 1'
#
loop_
_entity.id
_entity.type
_entity.pdbx_description
1 polymer ?
#
loop_
_entity_poly.entity_id
_entity_poly.type
_entity_poly.pdbx_seq_one_letter_code
_entity_poly.pdbx_strand_id
1 'polypeptide(L)'
;MKVVVYRFAARLLDFLRHAGWEITYTTYRSKYDLHKNFGFNGAYIQFYGDGKIEAGEGSYIGGLSTVQAVSGCTVKIGSGCRISHNVRMYTQSADADADFSVASPPQKQGNVLIGDYCWIGANVFISPDVSIGRNSVIGANSVVTKNIPSDEIWGGVPAKLIRRKKIANDAAL
;
A
#
# COMPACT_ATOMS: atom_id res chain seq x y z
N MET A 1 36.16 6.85 25.31
CA MET A 1 35.30 8.05 25.41
C MET A 1 34.51 8.33 24.13
N LYS A 2 35.14 8.50 22.95
CA LYS A 2 34.42 8.78 21.68
C LYS A 2 33.32 7.76 21.31
N VAL A 3 33.58 6.45 21.47
CA VAL A 3 32.60 5.39 21.17
C VAL A 3 31.34 5.47 22.04
N VAL A 4 31.47 5.87 23.31
CA VAL A 4 30.32 6.00 24.22
C VAL A 4 29.45 7.19 23.81
N VAL A 5 30.08 8.33 23.46
CA VAL A 5 29.39 9.51 22.95
C VAL A 5 28.65 9.20 21.65
N TYR A 6 29.29 8.50 20.70
CA TYR A 6 28.63 8.11 19.45
C TYR A 6 27.47 7.14 19.66
N ARG A 7 27.59 6.17 20.57
CA ARG A 7 26.48 5.27 20.92
C ARG A 7 25.29 6.03 21.51
N PHE A 8 25.55 7.00 22.37
CA PHE A 8 24.49 7.85 22.93
C PHE A 8 23.82 8.69 21.84
N ALA A 9 24.61 9.39 21.02
CA ALA A 9 24.10 10.21 19.92
C ALA A 9 23.27 9.40 18.92
N ALA A 10 23.71 8.19 18.56
CA ALA A 10 22.97 7.30 17.68
C ALA A 10 21.61 6.91 18.27
N ARG A 11 21.55 6.51 19.55
CA ARG A 11 20.29 6.17 20.22
C ARG A 11 19.34 7.36 20.31
N LEU A 12 19.85 8.55 20.59
CA LEU A 12 19.04 9.77 20.60
C LEU A 12 18.48 10.06 19.21
N LEU A 13 19.31 9.94 18.17
CA LEU A 13 18.87 10.14 16.79
C LEU A 13 17.77 9.12 16.39
N ASP A 14 17.95 7.85 16.73
CA ASP A 14 16.96 6.80 16.46
C ASP A 14 15.64 7.06 17.20
N PHE A 15 15.72 7.48 18.47
CA PHE A 15 14.55 7.90 19.24
C PHE A 15 13.80 9.07 18.58
N LEU A 16 14.53 10.12 18.17
CA LEU A 16 13.93 11.29 17.53
C LEU A 16 13.31 10.95 16.17
N ARG A 17 13.95 10.06 15.39
CA ARG A 17 13.41 9.56 14.12
C ARG A 17 12.12 8.78 14.35
N HIS A 18 12.11 7.87 15.33
CA HIS A 18 10.93 7.10 15.67
C HIS A 18 9.77 8.01 16.13
N ALA A 19 10.05 8.96 17.04
CA ALA A 19 9.06 9.94 17.48
C ALA A 19 8.48 10.77 16.30
N GLY A 20 9.33 11.15 15.33
CA GLY A 20 8.90 11.86 14.14
C GLY A 20 7.89 11.09 13.28
N TRP A 21 8.10 9.78 13.08
CA TRP A 21 7.17 8.97 12.32
C TRP A 21 5.89 8.66 13.09
N GLU A 22 5.96 8.43 14.40
CA GLU A 22 4.77 8.25 15.25
C GLU A 22 3.85 9.48 15.22
N ILE A 23 4.42 10.69 15.23
CA ILE A 23 3.66 11.93 15.05
C ILE A 23 2.99 11.94 13.68
N THR A 24 3.73 11.61 12.62
CA THR A 24 3.21 11.57 11.24
C THR A 24 2.04 10.58 11.11
N TYR A 25 2.18 9.39 11.68
CA TYR A 25 1.17 8.33 11.63
C TYR A 25 -0.06 8.67 12.47
N THR A 26 0.13 9.39 13.58
CA THR A 26 -0.98 9.97 14.35
C THR A 26 -1.74 11.00 13.51
N THR A 27 -1.04 11.89 12.79
CA THR A 27 -1.67 12.85 11.87
C THR A 27 -2.46 12.14 10.78
N TYR A 28 -1.97 11.02 10.24
CA TYR A 28 -2.71 10.25 9.24
C TYR A 28 -4.03 9.70 9.78
N ARG A 29 -4.10 9.27 11.05
CA ARG A 29 -5.36 8.84 11.66
C ARG A 29 -6.38 9.96 11.82
N SER A 30 -5.93 11.20 11.96
CA SER A 30 -6.82 12.37 12.00
C SER A 30 -7.29 12.81 10.61
N LYS A 31 -6.50 12.52 9.57
CA LYS A 31 -6.79 12.94 8.19
C LYS A 31 -7.58 11.90 7.40
N TYR A 32 -7.34 10.61 7.63
CA TYR A 32 -7.82 9.50 6.81
C TYR A 32 -8.66 8.52 7.65
N ASP A 33 -9.52 7.74 7.01
CA ASP A 33 -10.40 6.77 7.66
C ASP A 33 -9.64 5.46 7.93
N LEU A 34 -8.79 5.48 8.95
CA LEU A 34 -7.97 4.34 9.34
C LEU A 34 -8.53 3.72 10.60
N HIS A 35 -8.88 2.44 10.54
CA HIS A 35 -9.31 1.71 11.72
C HIS A 35 -8.25 1.81 12.84
N LYS A 36 -8.68 1.92 14.10
CA LYS A 36 -7.79 2.07 15.27
C LYS A 36 -6.71 0.99 15.36
N ASN A 37 -7.05 -0.23 14.90
CA ASN A 37 -6.15 -1.39 14.88
C ASN A 37 -5.35 -1.55 13.57
N PHE A 38 -5.40 -0.58 12.65
CA PHE A 38 -4.54 -0.55 11.46
C PHE A 38 -3.08 -0.31 11.88
N GLY A 39 -2.14 -1.14 11.46
CA GLY A 39 -0.74 -1.05 11.86
C GLY A 39 0.14 -0.26 10.88
N PHE A 40 0.96 0.65 11.39
CA PHE A 40 2.13 1.16 10.67
C PHE A 40 3.34 0.32 11.08
N ASN A 41 3.86 -0.49 10.16
CA ASN A 41 4.96 -1.41 10.42
C ASN A 41 6.27 -0.88 9.83
N GLY A 42 6.92 0.03 10.55
CA GLY A 42 8.22 0.59 10.21
C GLY A 42 8.16 2.06 9.81
N ALA A 43 9.21 2.51 9.14
CA ALA A 43 9.52 3.92 8.90
C ALA A 43 9.02 4.44 7.55
N TYR A 44 8.92 5.77 7.40
CA TYR A 44 8.80 6.43 6.09
C TYR A 44 7.61 5.95 5.24
N ILE A 45 6.47 5.76 5.88
CA ILE A 45 5.21 5.44 5.20
C ILE A 45 4.58 6.77 4.82
N GLN A 46 4.21 6.94 3.55
CA GLN A 46 3.73 8.20 3.02
C GLN A 46 2.30 8.06 2.53
N PHE A 47 1.36 8.71 3.22
CA PHE A 47 -0.02 8.88 2.75
C PHE A 47 -0.20 10.34 2.32
N TYR A 48 -0.62 10.59 1.08
CA TYR A 48 -0.77 11.95 0.57
C TYR A 48 -1.83 12.08 -0.54
N GLY A 49 -2.10 13.33 -0.89
CA GLY A 49 -3.17 13.75 -1.79
C GLY A 49 -4.45 14.13 -1.04
N ASP A 50 -5.44 14.58 -1.83
CA ASP A 50 -6.72 15.15 -1.37
C ASP A 50 -7.89 14.18 -1.58
N GLY A 51 -7.61 12.96 -2.02
CA GLY A 51 -8.56 11.86 -2.09
C GLY A 51 -8.76 11.15 -0.76
N LYS A 52 -9.53 10.07 -0.80
CA LYS A 52 -9.83 9.25 0.38
C LYS A 52 -8.83 8.12 0.53
N ILE A 53 -8.40 7.87 1.77
CA ILE A 53 -7.64 6.67 2.13
C ILE A 53 -8.39 6.00 3.28
N GLU A 54 -8.76 4.74 3.06
CA GLU A 54 -9.50 3.90 4.00
C GLU A 54 -8.68 2.65 4.34
N ALA A 55 -8.64 2.24 5.60
CA ALA A 55 -8.01 0.98 5.99
C ALA A 55 -8.77 0.23 7.10
N GLY A 56 -9.06 -1.04 6.84
CA GLY A 56 -9.83 -1.92 7.72
C GLY A 56 -9.07 -2.44 8.95
N GLU A 57 -9.81 -3.15 9.79
CA GLU A 57 -9.31 -3.71 11.04
C GLU A 57 -8.23 -4.79 10.82
N GLY A 58 -7.20 -4.81 11.67
CA GLY A 58 -6.19 -5.87 11.68
C GLY A 58 -5.27 -5.88 10.46
N SER A 59 -5.38 -4.87 9.59
CA SER A 59 -4.48 -4.65 8.46
C SER A 59 -3.23 -3.89 8.89
N TYR A 60 -2.13 -4.05 8.16
CA TYR A 60 -0.94 -3.22 8.37
C TYR A 60 -0.25 -2.89 7.05
N ILE A 61 0.56 -1.82 7.08
CA ILE A 61 1.44 -1.43 5.98
C ILE A 61 2.89 -1.27 6.40
N GLY A 62 3.79 -1.87 5.62
CA GLY A 62 5.22 -1.85 5.87
C GLY A 62 5.88 -0.52 5.52
N GLY A 63 7.00 -0.24 6.18
CA GLY A 63 7.84 0.93 5.93
C GLY A 63 8.22 1.15 4.46
N LEU A 64 8.54 2.41 4.12
CA LEU A 64 8.87 2.89 2.77
C LEU A 64 7.71 2.82 1.77
N SER A 65 6.51 2.43 2.20
CA SER A 65 5.35 2.36 1.32
C SER A 65 4.73 3.73 1.09
N THR A 66 4.10 3.89 -0.08
CA THR A 66 3.49 5.13 -0.52
C THR A 66 2.06 4.86 -0.98
N VAL A 67 1.12 5.64 -0.46
CA VAL A 67 -0.30 5.63 -0.83
C VAL A 67 -0.69 7.03 -1.29
N GLN A 68 -1.03 7.16 -2.56
CA GLN A 68 -1.50 8.39 -3.17
C GLN A 68 -2.98 8.25 -3.52
N ALA A 69 -3.81 9.13 -2.96
CA ALA A 69 -5.19 9.30 -3.36
C ALA A 69 -5.41 10.74 -3.84
N VAL A 70 -5.68 10.93 -5.14
CA VAL A 70 -6.03 12.25 -5.70
C VAL A 70 -7.51 12.55 -5.49
N SER A 71 -7.88 13.83 -5.60
CA SER A 71 -9.28 14.27 -5.45
C SER A 71 -10.24 13.44 -6.31
N GLY A 72 -11.38 13.05 -5.73
CA GLY A 72 -12.37 12.19 -6.38
C GLY A 72 -12.05 10.69 -6.38
N CYS A 73 -10.82 10.28 -6.02
CA CYS A 73 -10.42 8.88 -5.95
C CYS A 73 -10.25 8.39 -4.50
N THR A 74 -10.29 7.06 -4.35
CA THR A 74 -10.12 6.36 -3.07
C THR A 74 -9.06 5.27 -3.19
N VAL A 75 -8.17 5.20 -2.21
CA VAL A 75 -7.43 3.97 -1.90
C VAL A 75 -8.10 3.30 -0.71
N LYS A 76 -8.59 2.07 -0.89
CA LYS A 76 -9.21 1.28 0.17
C LYS A 76 -8.44 0.01 0.42
N ILE A 77 -8.06 -0.21 1.67
CA ILE A 77 -7.47 -1.46 2.15
C ILE A 77 -8.49 -2.14 3.05
N GLY A 78 -8.90 -3.36 2.71
CA GLY A 78 -9.80 -4.18 3.52
C GLY A 78 -9.22 -4.57 4.88
N SER A 79 -9.92 -5.43 5.61
CA SER A 79 -9.53 -5.95 6.92
C SER A 79 -8.58 -7.14 6.81
N GLY A 80 -7.69 -7.33 7.79
CA GLY A 80 -6.76 -8.47 7.86
C GLY A 80 -5.71 -8.54 6.75
N CYS A 81 -5.47 -7.42 6.05
CA CYS A 81 -4.52 -7.31 4.95
C CYS A 81 -3.08 -7.16 5.46
N ARG A 82 -2.15 -7.76 4.73
CA ARG A 82 -0.71 -7.72 5.01
C ARG A 82 -0.02 -7.00 3.88
N ILE A 83 0.21 -5.71 4.03
CA ILE A 83 0.94 -4.92 3.03
C ILE A 83 2.40 -4.85 3.47
N SER A 84 3.30 -5.45 2.67
CA SER A 84 4.72 -5.50 2.98
C SER A 84 5.40 -4.13 2.78
N HIS A 85 6.73 -4.10 2.79
CA HIS A 85 7.52 -2.88 2.69
C HIS A 85 7.61 -2.36 1.26
N ASN A 86 7.73 -1.03 1.12
CA ASN A 86 7.96 -0.34 -0.15
C ASN A 86 6.89 -0.62 -1.22
N VAL A 87 5.64 -0.78 -0.79
CA VAL A 87 4.48 -0.95 -1.69
C VAL A 87 3.99 0.43 -2.15
N ARG A 88 3.63 0.57 -3.42
CA ARG A 88 3.11 1.81 -4.02
C ARG A 88 1.69 1.60 -4.54
N MET A 89 0.74 2.38 -4.03
CA MET A 89 -0.67 2.39 -4.47
C MET A 89 -1.04 3.80 -4.95
N TYR A 90 -1.32 3.94 -6.24
CA TYR A 90 -1.49 5.24 -6.88
C TYR A 90 -2.85 5.29 -7.56
N THR A 91 -3.66 6.31 -7.24
CA THR A 91 -4.93 6.54 -7.95
C THR A 91 -4.79 7.43 -9.17
N GLN A 92 -3.59 7.97 -9.45
CA GLN A 92 -3.31 8.75 -10.64
C GLN A 92 -1.92 8.43 -11.21
N SER A 93 -1.81 8.36 -12.53
CA SER A 93 -0.56 8.39 -13.27
C SER A 93 -0.76 9.13 -14.58
N ALA A 94 0.33 9.41 -15.30
CA ALA A 94 0.20 9.77 -16.70
C ALA A 94 -0.55 8.68 -17.46
N ASP A 95 -1.41 9.09 -18.39
CA ASP A 95 -1.94 8.17 -19.39
C ASP A 95 -0.81 7.80 -20.36
N ALA A 96 -0.56 6.51 -20.54
CA ALA A 96 0.58 6.02 -21.33
C ALA A 96 0.38 6.25 -22.83
N ASP A 97 -0.87 6.33 -23.27
CA ASP A 97 -1.23 6.57 -24.67
C ASP A 97 -1.33 8.08 -25.00
N ALA A 98 -1.08 8.94 -24.02
CA ALA A 98 -1.08 10.39 -24.19
C ALA A 98 0.07 10.88 -25.08
N ASP A 99 -0.18 11.98 -25.81
CA ASP A 99 0.89 12.80 -26.38
C ASP A 99 1.55 13.64 -25.28
N PHE A 100 2.81 13.34 -24.95
CA PHE A 100 3.58 14.04 -23.93
C PHE A 100 4.21 15.36 -24.40
N SER A 101 4.03 15.75 -25.66
CA SER A 101 4.53 17.04 -26.18
C SER A 101 3.66 18.25 -25.76
N VAL A 102 2.42 17.99 -25.30
CA VAL A 102 1.50 19.03 -24.86
C VAL A 102 1.79 19.48 -23.42
N ALA A 103 1.40 20.70 -23.07
CA ALA A 103 1.68 21.28 -21.75
C ALA A 103 1.03 20.51 -20.57
N SER A 104 -0.13 19.88 -20.81
CA SER A 104 -0.92 19.16 -19.80
C SER A 104 -1.45 17.85 -20.38
N PRO A 105 -0.63 16.80 -20.48
CA PRO A 105 -1.06 15.51 -21.01
C PRO A 105 -2.11 14.88 -20.08
N PRO A 106 -3.10 14.15 -20.62
CA PRO A 106 -4.12 13.48 -19.84
C PRO A 106 -3.52 12.48 -18.84
N GLN A 107 -4.27 12.23 -17.77
CA GLN A 107 -3.88 11.36 -16.68
C GLN A 107 -4.83 10.17 -16.61
N LYS A 108 -4.29 8.97 -16.37
CA LYS A 108 -5.09 7.83 -15.94
C LYS A 108 -5.42 8.02 -14.46
N GLN A 109 -6.71 8.01 -14.14
CA GLN A 109 -7.21 8.13 -12.77
C GLN A 109 -8.19 7.01 -12.44
N GLY A 110 -8.19 6.56 -11.20
CA GLY A 110 -9.19 5.61 -10.71
C GLY A 110 -8.85 5.05 -9.34
N ASN A 111 -9.82 4.39 -8.72
CA ASN A 111 -9.69 3.86 -7.37
C ASN A 111 -8.67 2.71 -7.29
N VAL A 112 -8.08 2.53 -6.11
CA VAL A 112 -7.30 1.33 -5.78
C VAL A 112 -8.01 0.61 -4.64
N LEU A 113 -8.59 -0.54 -4.93
CA LEU A 113 -9.44 -1.27 -3.98
C LEU A 113 -8.82 -2.61 -3.64
N ILE A 114 -8.43 -2.82 -2.39
CA ILE A 114 -7.86 -4.08 -1.89
C ILE A 114 -8.89 -4.73 -0.97
N GLY A 115 -9.39 -5.90 -1.35
CA GLY A 115 -10.33 -6.68 -0.54
C GLY A 115 -9.67 -7.26 0.72
N ASP A 116 -10.50 -7.85 1.58
CA ASP A 116 -10.04 -8.37 2.87
C ASP A 116 -9.03 -9.52 2.73
N TYR A 117 -8.17 -9.68 3.74
CA TYR A 117 -7.22 -10.79 3.88
C TYR A 117 -6.19 -10.92 2.74
N CYS A 118 -5.94 -9.84 2.00
CA CYS A 118 -4.92 -9.85 0.96
C CYS A 118 -3.50 -9.85 1.54
N TRP A 119 -2.56 -10.47 0.83
CA TRP A 119 -1.13 -10.31 1.08
C TRP A 119 -0.45 -9.65 -0.12
N ILE A 120 0.11 -8.46 0.10
CA ILE A 120 0.83 -7.70 -0.92
C ILE A 120 2.32 -7.76 -0.59
N GLY A 121 3.09 -8.42 -1.47
CA GLY A 121 4.54 -8.59 -1.33
C GLY A 121 5.32 -7.27 -1.37
N ALA A 122 6.58 -7.32 -0.94
CA ALA A 122 7.43 -6.14 -0.92
C ALA A 122 7.67 -5.58 -2.33
N ASN A 123 7.89 -4.27 -2.44
CA ASN A 123 8.16 -3.58 -3.71
C ASN A 123 7.06 -3.73 -4.79
N VAL A 124 5.82 -4.04 -4.39
CA VAL A 124 4.71 -4.11 -5.35
C VAL A 124 4.26 -2.70 -5.75
N PHE A 125 4.00 -2.50 -7.03
CA PHE A 125 3.30 -1.33 -7.56
C PHE A 125 1.88 -1.71 -7.98
N ILE A 126 0.90 -0.89 -7.61
CA ILE A 126 -0.51 -1.03 -8.00
C ILE A 126 -0.91 0.23 -8.76
N SER A 127 -1.25 0.03 -10.04
CA SER A 127 -1.69 1.07 -10.97
C SER A 127 -3.00 1.72 -10.53
N PRO A 128 -3.29 2.96 -11.00
CA PRO A 128 -4.62 3.52 -10.96
C PRO A 128 -5.66 2.58 -11.56
N ASP A 129 -6.87 2.66 -11.02
CA ASP A 129 -8.04 1.90 -11.44
C ASP A 129 -7.87 0.38 -11.35
N VAL A 130 -7.42 -0.10 -10.19
CA VAL A 130 -7.18 -1.53 -9.92
C VAL A 130 -7.90 -1.98 -8.66
N SER A 131 -8.62 -3.09 -8.79
CA SER A 131 -9.24 -3.83 -7.69
C SER A 131 -8.55 -5.20 -7.50
N ILE A 132 -8.18 -5.52 -6.27
CA ILE A 132 -7.64 -6.83 -5.85
C ILE A 132 -8.69 -7.49 -4.96
N GLY A 133 -9.23 -8.61 -5.40
CA GLY A 133 -10.25 -9.37 -4.69
C GLY A 133 -9.75 -9.95 -3.37
N ARG A 134 -10.69 -10.32 -2.49
CA ARG A 134 -10.38 -10.82 -1.16
C ARG A 134 -9.47 -12.04 -1.20
N ASN A 135 -8.68 -12.21 -0.16
CA ASN A 135 -7.83 -13.37 0.05
C ASN A 135 -6.87 -13.62 -1.14
N SER A 136 -6.52 -12.60 -1.91
CA SER A 136 -5.55 -12.72 -3.00
C SER A 136 -4.12 -12.41 -2.54
N VAL A 137 -3.14 -12.93 -3.28
CA VAL A 137 -1.71 -12.76 -2.99
C VAL A 137 -1.02 -12.14 -4.18
N ILE A 138 -0.26 -11.07 -3.94
CA ILE A 138 0.60 -10.45 -4.94
C ILE A 138 2.06 -10.71 -4.56
N GLY A 139 2.78 -11.42 -5.42
CA GLY A 139 4.20 -11.70 -5.23
C GLY A 139 5.04 -10.43 -5.17
N ALA A 140 6.16 -10.47 -4.47
CA ALA A 140 7.08 -9.33 -4.37
C ALA A 140 7.58 -8.86 -5.75
N ASN A 141 7.92 -7.57 -5.85
CA ASN A 141 8.36 -6.88 -7.07
C ASN A 141 7.37 -6.94 -8.25
N SER A 142 6.07 -7.16 -7.99
CA SER A 142 5.07 -7.21 -9.05
C SER A 142 4.53 -5.84 -9.43
N VAL A 143 4.14 -5.67 -10.70
CA VAL A 143 3.47 -4.46 -11.21
C VAL A 143 2.04 -4.84 -11.60
N VAL A 144 1.08 -4.47 -10.76
CA VAL A 144 -0.34 -4.79 -10.95
C VAL A 144 -1.00 -3.71 -11.81
N THR A 145 -1.36 -4.05 -13.04
CA THR A 145 -1.95 -3.14 -14.02
C THR A 145 -3.40 -3.44 -14.37
N LYS A 146 -3.97 -4.51 -13.80
CA LYS A 146 -5.34 -4.95 -14.06
C LYS A 146 -5.96 -5.58 -12.81
N ASN A 147 -7.30 -5.66 -12.80
CA ASN A 147 -8.05 -6.25 -11.71
C ASN A 147 -7.67 -7.71 -11.46
N ILE A 148 -7.64 -8.08 -10.18
CA ILE A 148 -7.28 -9.41 -9.70
C ILE A 148 -8.50 -10.01 -9.00
N PRO A 149 -9.01 -11.17 -9.46
CA PRO A 149 -10.08 -11.89 -8.78
C PRO A 149 -9.68 -12.32 -7.36
N SER A 150 -10.69 -12.63 -6.55
CA SER A 150 -10.50 -13.21 -5.20
C SER A 150 -9.84 -14.58 -5.27
N ASP A 151 -9.15 -14.96 -4.20
CA ASP A 151 -8.57 -16.30 -4.02
C ASP A 151 -7.53 -16.68 -5.08
N GLU A 152 -6.85 -15.69 -5.67
CA GLU A 152 -5.82 -15.91 -6.68
C GLU A 152 -4.43 -15.46 -6.20
N ILE A 153 -3.40 -16.07 -6.79
CA ILE A 153 -2.00 -15.71 -6.55
C ILE A 153 -1.44 -15.17 -7.86
N TRP A 154 -0.96 -13.94 -7.83
CA TRP A 154 -0.45 -13.20 -8.98
C TRP A 154 0.98 -12.75 -8.74
N GLY A 155 1.74 -12.58 -9.82
CA GLY A 155 3.05 -11.94 -9.72
C GLY A 155 3.71 -11.62 -11.06
N GLY A 156 4.79 -10.86 -11.02
CA GLY A 156 5.60 -10.48 -12.18
C GLY A 156 5.36 -9.05 -12.69
N VAL A 157 6.01 -8.71 -13.80
CA VAL A 157 5.97 -7.39 -14.44
C VAL A 157 5.64 -7.56 -15.94
N PRO A 158 4.40 -7.28 -16.39
CA PRO A 158 3.22 -7.02 -15.57
C PRO A 158 2.79 -8.27 -14.78
N ALA A 159 2.02 -8.07 -13.71
CA ALA A 159 1.52 -9.16 -12.89
C ALA A 159 0.60 -10.09 -13.69
N LYS A 160 0.85 -11.39 -13.60
CA LYS A 160 0.06 -12.45 -14.24
C LYS A 160 -0.41 -13.45 -13.19
N LEU A 161 -1.53 -14.10 -13.45
CA LEU A 161 -2.01 -15.22 -12.64
C LEU A 161 -0.92 -16.30 -12.62
N ILE A 162 -0.47 -16.65 -11.41
CA ILE A 162 0.44 -17.79 -11.19
C ILE A 162 -0.41 -19.04 -10.98
N ARG A 163 -1.39 -18.95 -10.08
CA ARG A 163 -2.38 -20.01 -9.82
C ARG A 163 -3.52 -19.51 -8.95
N ARG A 164 -4.62 -20.26 -8.93
CA ARG A 164 -5.67 -20.12 -7.91
C ARG A 164 -5.21 -20.72 -6.57
N LYS A 165 -5.74 -20.20 -5.46
CA LYS A 165 -5.52 -20.81 -4.15
C LYS A 165 -6.21 -22.17 -4.10
N LYS A 166 -5.53 -23.13 -3.48
CA LYS A 166 -6.12 -24.42 -3.12
C LYS A 166 -6.79 -24.22 -1.77
N ILE A 167 -7.99 -23.67 -1.78
CA ILE A 167 -8.81 -23.58 -0.57
C ILE A 167 -9.39 -24.98 -0.43
N ALA A 168 -9.07 -25.66 0.68
CA ALA A 168 -9.80 -26.87 1.01
C ALA A 168 -11.26 -26.43 1.12
N ASN A 169 -12.12 -26.94 0.24
CA ASN A 169 -13.56 -26.70 0.36
C ASN A 169 -13.94 -26.95 1.82
N ASP A 170 -14.68 -26.02 2.42
CA ASP A 170 -15.32 -26.25 3.69
C ASP A 170 -16.18 -27.51 3.55
N ALA A 171 -15.63 -28.64 3.97
CA ALA A 171 -16.40 -29.67 4.57
C ALA A 171 -17.00 -29.03 5.83
N ALA A 172 -18.28 -28.65 5.71
CA ALA A 172 -19.22 -28.42 6.79
C ALA A 172 -18.72 -27.63 8.01
N LEU A 173 -19.11 -26.36 8.08
CA LEU A 173 -19.55 -25.75 9.33
C LEU A 173 -20.88 -25.02 9.08
#